data_AF-A0A328RG30-F1
#
_entry.id   AF-A0A328RG30-F1
#
_cell.length_a   1.000
_cell.length_b   1.000
_cell.length_c   1.000
_cell.angle_alpha   90.00
_cell.angle_beta   90.00
_cell.angle_gamma   90.00
#
_symmetry.space_group_name_H-M   'P 1'
#
loop_
_entity.id
_entity.type
_entity.pdbx_description
1 polymer ?
#
loop_
_entity_poly.entity_id
_entity_poly.type
_entity_poly.pdbx_seq_one_letter_code
_entity_poly.pdbx_strand_id
1 'polypeptide(L)'
;ENCLDALVPGGILILIEKIKGCTPSIDSQFTKKYYEFKKNNGYSEDEIQRKRKALVGILTPYTYDENVDLLKGSGFESVESFFRWYNFTGLLAIKKELN
;
A
#
# COMPACT_ATOMS: atom_id res chain seq x y z
N GLU A 1 14.95 -4.18 15.36
CA GLU A 1 13.76 -5.00 15.70
C GLU A 1 12.77 -4.92 14.54
N ASN A 2 12.07 -6.02 14.24
CA ASN A 2 11.01 -6.01 13.22
C ASN A 2 9.70 -5.56 13.87
N CYS A 3 8.78 -4.94 13.11
CA CYS A 3 7.48 -4.48 13.60
C CYS A 3 6.69 -5.58 14.30
N LEU A 4 6.81 -6.83 13.85
CA LEU A 4 6.14 -7.97 14.48
C LEU A 4 6.61 -8.22 15.92
N ASP A 5 7.90 -8.05 16.19
CA ASP A 5 8.48 -8.31 17.53
C ASP A 5 8.00 -7.28 18.55
N ALA A 6 7.74 -6.06 18.10
CA ALA A 6 7.24 -4.96 18.93
C ALA A 6 5.74 -5.09 19.30
N LEU A 7 4.99 -5.96 18.62
CA LEU A 7 3.56 -6.16 18.90
C LEU A 7 3.35 -7.19 20.02
N VAL A 8 2.34 -6.95 20.86
CA VAL A 8 1.81 -7.95 21.79
C VAL A 8 1.07 -9.07 21.02
N PRO A 9 0.88 -10.27 21.60
CA PRO A 9 -0.01 -11.29 21.02
C PRO A 9 -1.41 -10.71 20.73
N GLY A 10 -1.97 -11.03 19.56
CA GLY A 10 -3.22 -10.41 19.07
C GLY A 10 -3.08 -8.96 18.60
N GLY A 11 -1.89 -8.36 18.70
CA GLY A 11 -1.60 -7.00 18.27
C GLY A 11 -1.76 -6.83 16.75
N ILE A 12 -2.13 -5.60 16.35
CA ILE A 12 -2.48 -5.29 14.97
C ILE A 12 -1.48 -4.29 14.38
N LEU A 13 -0.96 -4.61 13.19
CA LEU A 13 -0.29 -3.65 12.32
C LEU A 13 -1.31 -3.07 11.32
N ILE A 14 -1.35 -1.75 11.21
CA ILE A 14 -2.05 -1.03 10.15
C ILE A 14 -1.02 -0.52 9.15
N LEU A 15 -1.14 -0.90 7.89
CA LEU A 15 -0.25 -0.49 6.81
C LEU A 15 -1.06 0.20 5.70
N ILE A 16 -0.82 1.49 5.48
CA ILE A 16 -1.39 2.23 4.34
C ILE A 16 -0.32 2.37 3.29
N GLU A 17 -0.50 1.71 2.15
CA GLU A 17 0.54 1.59 1.16
C GLU A 17 0.03 1.87 -0.25
N LYS A 18 0.93 2.36 -1.11
CA LYS A 18 0.68 2.47 -2.54
C LYS A 18 0.91 1.10 -3.18
N ILE A 19 -0.05 0.63 -3.97
CA ILE A 19 0.01 -0.67 -4.65
C ILE A 19 -0.10 -0.56 -6.15
N LYS A 20 0.40 -1.59 -6.85
CA LYS A 20 0.13 -1.81 -8.28
C LYS A 20 -1.27 -2.36 -8.49
N GLY A 21 -1.89 -1.99 -9.60
CA GLY A 21 -3.08 -2.68 -10.12
C GLY A 21 -2.77 -4.15 -10.44
N CYS A 22 -3.78 -5.02 -10.37
CA CYS A 22 -3.63 -6.44 -10.68
C CYS A 22 -3.32 -6.73 -12.16
N THR A 23 -3.57 -5.75 -13.04
CA THR A 23 -3.15 -5.79 -14.44
C THR A 23 -2.59 -4.42 -14.85
N PRO A 24 -1.74 -4.34 -15.90
CA PRO A 24 -1.22 -3.07 -16.40
C PRO A 24 -2.32 -2.06 -16.80
N SER A 25 -3.44 -2.55 -17.35
CA SER A 25 -4.58 -1.73 -17.72
C SER A 25 -5.24 -1.10 -16.49
N ILE A 26 -5.51 -1.90 -15.45
CA ILE A 26 -6.10 -1.43 -14.19
C ILE A 26 -5.16 -0.46 -13.48
N ASP A 27 -3.86 -0.76 -13.45
CA ASP A 27 -2.85 0.10 -12.83
C ASP A 27 -2.80 1.50 -13.48
N SER A 28 -2.82 1.54 -14.81
CA SER A 28 -2.87 2.78 -15.59
C SER A 28 -4.13 3.59 -15.28
N GLN A 29 -5.29 2.95 -15.26
CA GLN A 29 -6.56 3.61 -14.98
C GLN A 29 -6.63 4.17 -13.56
N PHE A 30 -6.18 3.41 -12.56
CA PHE A 30 -6.11 3.83 -11.16
C PHE A 30 -5.13 4.98 -10.96
N THR A 31 -3.95 4.90 -11.57
CA THR A 31 -2.96 5.98 -11.52
C THR A 31 -3.49 7.26 -12.17
N LYS A 32 -4.19 7.15 -13.30
CA LYS A 32 -4.83 8.28 -13.96
C LYS A 32 -5.87 8.94 -13.05
N LYS A 33 -6.77 8.16 -12.45
CA LYS A 33 -7.82 8.67 -11.54
C LYS A 33 -7.23 9.36 -10.31
N TYR A 34 -6.14 8.84 -9.75
CA TYR A 34 -5.43 9.48 -8.66
C TYR A 34 -4.81 10.84 -9.06
N TYR A 35 -4.30 10.98 -10.29
CA TYR A 35 -3.79 12.26 -10.78
C TYR A 35 -4.92 13.26 -11.07
N GLU A 36 -6.04 12.82 -11.63
CA GLU A 36 -7.26 13.64 -11.78
C GLU A 36 -7.72 14.18 -10.41
N PHE A 37 -7.76 13.33 -9.39
CA PHE A 37 -8.06 13.74 -8.02
C PHE A 37 -7.11 14.85 -7.53
N LYS A 38 -5.79 14.69 -7.69
CA LYS A 38 -4.83 15.71 -7.25
C LYS A 38 -5.03 17.05 -7.96
N LYS A 39 -5.27 17.02 -9.27
CA LYS A 39 -5.58 18.24 -10.04
C LYS A 39 -6.81 18.96 -9.50
N ASN A 40 -7.88 18.20 -9.23
CA ASN A 40 -9.12 18.75 -8.65
C ASN A 40 -8.92 19.32 -7.24
N ASN A 41 -7.87 18.91 -6.54
CA ASN A 41 -7.48 19.43 -5.22
C ASN A 41 -6.41 20.55 -5.30
N GLY A 42 -6.21 21.16 -6.48
CA GLY A 42 -5.36 22.34 -6.64
C GLY A 42 -3.88 22.07 -6.87
N TYR A 43 -3.46 20.81 -7.04
CA TYR A 43 -2.08 20.51 -7.45
C TYR A 43 -1.87 20.84 -8.92
N SER A 44 -0.80 21.60 -9.22
CA SER A 44 -0.38 21.86 -10.59
C SER A 44 0.19 20.60 -11.25
N GLU A 45 0.16 20.58 -12.59
CA GLU A 45 0.78 19.49 -13.37
C GLU A 45 2.28 19.38 -13.05
N ASP A 46 2.99 20.51 -12.90
CA ASP A 46 4.42 20.55 -12.62
C ASP A 46 4.75 19.95 -11.24
N GLU A 47 3.94 20.19 -10.21
CA GLU A 47 4.11 19.57 -8.89
C GLU A 47 3.89 18.06 -8.95
N ILE A 48 2.85 17.62 -9.66
CA ILE A 48 2.56 16.20 -9.87
C ILE A 48 3.74 15.52 -10.58
N GLN A 49 4.27 16.14 -11.64
CA GLN A 49 5.39 15.61 -12.41
C GLN A 49 6.69 15.60 -11.62
N ARG A 50 6.99 16.66 -10.88
CA ARG A 50 8.18 16.75 -10.02
C ARG A 50 8.18 15.64 -8.98
N LYS A 51 7.04 15.43 -8.29
CA LYS A 51 6.90 14.35 -7.32
C LYS A 51 7.02 12.97 -7.97
N ARG A 52 6.45 12.78 -9.16
CA ARG A 52 6.59 11.53 -9.92
C ARG A 52 8.05 11.25 -10.23
N LYS A 53 8.78 12.21 -10.81
CA LYS A 53 10.20 12.06 -11.16
C LYS A 53 11.05 11.74 -9.93
N ALA A 54 10.77 12.39 -8.80
CA ALA A 54 11.46 12.14 -7.53
C ALA A 54 11.22 10.73 -6.93
N LEU A 55 10.26 9.96 -7.45
CA LEU A 55 9.95 8.62 -6.97
C LEU A 55 10.26 7.51 -7.98
N VAL A 56 10.55 7.87 -9.25
CA VAL A 56 10.91 6.89 -10.29
C VAL A 56 12.24 6.21 -9.90
N GLY A 57 12.25 4.88 -9.87
CA GLY A 57 13.41 4.08 -9.49
C GLY A 57 13.70 4.04 -7.99
N ILE A 58 12.99 4.84 -7.19
CA ILE A 58 13.14 4.88 -5.73
C ILE A 58 11.99 4.10 -5.06
N LEU A 59 10.75 4.37 -5.46
CA LEU A 59 9.57 3.71 -4.90
C LEU A 59 8.99 2.75 -5.93
N THR A 60 9.21 1.44 -5.71
CA THR A 60 8.59 0.38 -6.49
C THR A 60 7.43 -0.23 -5.68
N PRO A 61 6.17 0.16 -5.95
CA PRO A 61 5.04 -0.40 -5.22
C PRO A 61 4.87 -1.88 -5.53
N TYR A 62 4.45 -2.63 -4.51
CA TYR A 62 4.07 -4.04 -4.62
C TYR A 62 2.60 -4.14 -5.05
N THR A 63 2.20 -5.28 -5.58
CA THR A 63 0.79 -5.65 -5.73
C THR A 63 0.16 -5.88 -4.35
N TYR A 64 -1.16 -6.02 -4.29
CA TYR A 64 -1.84 -6.42 -3.06
C TYR A 64 -1.33 -7.77 -2.56
N ASP A 65 -1.27 -8.77 -3.45
CA ASP A 65 -0.89 -10.14 -3.11
C ASP A 65 0.57 -10.20 -2.62
N GLU A 66 1.49 -9.49 -3.27
CA GLU A 66 2.89 -9.40 -2.82
C GLU A 66 3.02 -8.79 -1.41
N ASN A 67 2.17 -7.81 -1.04
CA ASN A 67 2.16 -7.27 0.32
C ASN A 67 1.58 -8.27 1.33
N VAL A 68 0.51 -8.99 0.95
CA VAL A 68 -0.09 -10.03 1.80
C VAL A 68 0.91 -11.15 2.05
N ASP A 69 1.60 -11.61 1.00
CA ASP A 69 2.62 -12.65 1.08
C ASP A 69 3.81 -12.21 1.94
N LEU A 70 4.25 -10.94 1.79
CA LEU A 70 5.31 -10.37 2.61
C LEU A 70 4.93 -10.36 4.11
N LEU A 71 3.72 -9.91 4.43
CA LEU A 71 3.25 -9.82 5.82
C LEU A 71 3.07 -11.22 6.43
N LYS A 72 2.44 -12.14 5.72
CA LYS A 72 2.30 -13.53 6.16
C LYS A 72 3.66 -14.22 6.32
N GLY A 73 4.55 -14.06 5.34
CA GLY A 73 5.92 -14.58 5.39
C GLY A 73 6.76 -13.98 6.52
N SER A 74 6.41 -12.79 7.01
CA SER A 74 7.04 -12.16 8.17
C SER A 74 6.54 -12.71 9.52
N GLY A 75 5.44 -13.47 9.54
CA GLY A 75 4.88 -14.10 10.75
C GLY A 75 3.55 -13.55 11.24
N PHE A 76 2.88 -12.66 10.49
CA PHE A 76 1.50 -12.29 10.77
C PHE A 76 0.56 -13.44 10.43
N GLU A 77 -0.39 -13.74 11.32
CA GLU A 77 -1.32 -14.88 11.17
C GLU A 77 -2.41 -14.59 10.14
N SER A 78 -3.00 -13.40 10.22
CA SER A 78 -4.08 -12.96 9.34
C SER A 78 -3.75 -11.61 8.76
N VAL A 79 -4.04 -11.42 7.47
CA VAL A 79 -3.84 -10.17 6.74
C VAL A 79 -5.05 -9.94 5.85
N GLU A 80 -5.66 -8.76 5.93
CA GLU A 80 -6.81 -8.38 5.11
C GLU A 80 -6.80 -6.89 4.77
N SER A 81 -7.33 -6.54 3.60
CA SER A 81 -7.59 -5.15 3.22
C SER A 81 -8.88 -4.64 3.87
N PHE A 82 -8.78 -3.62 4.71
CA PHE A 82 -9.96 -2.89 5.21
C PHE A 82 -10.31 -1.68 4.33
N PHE A 83 -9.42 -1.27 3.43
CA PHE A 83 -9.63 -0.13 2.56
C PHE A 83 -8.88 -0.31 1.23
N ARG A 84 -9.54 0.04 0.13
CA ARG A 84 -8.88 0.18 -1.17
C ARG A 84 -9.44 1.36 -1.93
N TRP A 85 -8.55 2.21 -2.42
CA TRP A 85 -8.91 3.35 -3.26
C TRP A 85 -7.86 3.54 -4.35
N TYR A 86 -8.23 3.12 -5.56
CA TYR A 86 -7.34 3.06 -6.73
C TYR A 86 -6.04 2.30 -6.43
N ASN A 87 -4.92 3.00 -6.50
CA ASN A 87 -3.57 2.49 -6.27
C ASN A 87 -3.10 2.66 -4.81
N PHE A 88 -4.01 2.83 -3.86
CA PHE A 88 -3.73 2.82 -2.43
C PHE A 88 -4.60 1.77 -1.74
N THR A 89 -4.03 1.14 -0.71
CA THR A 89 -4.72 0.15 0.11
C THR A 89 -4.36 0.35 1.58
N GLY A 90 -5.31 0.05 2.46
CA GLY A 90 -5.08 -0.12 3.89
C GLY A 90 -5.17 -1.60 4.22
N LEU A 91 -4.07 -2.14 4.74
CA LEU A 91 -3.95 -3.53 5.21
C LEU A 91 -3.96 -3.55 6.74
N LEU A 92 -4.64 -4.55 7.26
CA LEU A 92 -4.63 -4.93 8.67
C LEU A 92 -3.94 -6.28 8.77
N ALA A 93 -2.91 -6.39 9.63
CA ALA A 93 -2.19 -7.63 9.86
C ALA A 93 -2.15 -7.96 11.37
N ILE A 94 -2.58 -9.16 11.74
CA ILE A 94 -2.74 -9.59 13.14
C ILE A 94 -1.59 -10.50 13.54
N LYS A 95 -0.90 -10.18 14.64
CA LYS A 95 0.09 -11.05 15.27
C LYS A 95 -0.63 -12.20 15.97
N LYS A 96 -0.12 -13.41 15.78
CA LYS A 96 -0.67 -14.63 16.38
C LYS A 96 -0.92 -14.49 17.89
N GLU A 97 -2.05 -15.00 18.37
CA GLU A 97 -2.31 -15.12 19.79
C GLU A 97 -1.48 -16.24 20.44
N LEU A 98 -1.10 -16.05 21.70
CA LEU A 98 -0.54 -17.11 22.52
C LEU A 98 -1.69 -17.68 23.34
N ASN A 99 -2.15 -18.88 22.97
CA ASN A 99 -3.12 -19.65 23.75
C ASN A 99 -2.60 -19.95 25.16
#